data_AF-A0A8H7QJ62-F1
#
_entry.id   AF-A0A8H7QJ62-F1
#
_cell.length_a   1.000
_cell.length_b   1.000
_cell.length_c   1.000
_cell.angle_alpha   90.00
_cell.angle_beta   90.00
_cell.angle_gamma   90.00
#
_symmetry.space_group_name_H-M   'P 1'
#
loop_
_entity.id
_entity.type
_entity.pdbx_description
1 polymer ?
#
loop_
_entity_poly.entity_id
_entity_poly.type
_entity_poly.pdbx_seq_one_letter_code
_entity_poly.pdbx_strand_id
1 'polypeptide(L)'
;MKRKNTTVISIVLLFFISCIVYFQYNTKYLTKRPLNRQQKEAIPVEFPKPFLLHKPTKNEKFLSYLPHSGFHNQRIELENALLLASYLNRTLLVPPVYLASPAMPWLRYEKLHERLLFQTKNGLDHCVELDAAGLPLPSECLNNFRWTNIPWSFFYDMQSIKKQVPVVFRPGLDYEWMYKTFSLSEEDVYFFKDMSPYEYQIHDDSSLNLPLDRFNYRIDLATLENIDHRVLHFGSMFGSYRILAETEQHAELLRNIRSNMIFRNPVLSGAAERIVEQLGGANNFVGLHVRVGDGIFKLRASILVDDIYHELVDKFTDLTVEQAAEYEGGVEQHDLDRTESTEYEIKLRSFHPVEEANYTKPIEVHHNPDSVFDTNPNIASRLKCQPGDHITHRFRNTVVYLATDAPDPRNHPLLRKLFRVFPCTFILSDFVNELEDVKKLQVVEERVKLESYLIPMVDAMISSHGHTFFGTPHSTFTSYIERQLHPVYTGKPVQVMGLLDYLESMGK
;
A
#
# COMPACT_ATOMS: atom_id res chain seq x y z
N MET A 1 -5.05 36.30 -77.23
CA MET A 1 -4.10 35.50 -76.41
C MET A 1 -3.54 36.23 -75.15
N LYS A 2 -4.25 37.19 -74.53
CA LYS A 2 -3.70 37.92 -73.33
C LYS A 2 -4.46 37.73 -72.00
N ARG A 3 -5.60 37.04 -71.97
CA ARG A 3 -6.42 36.89 -70.74
C ARG A 3 -6.13 35.63 -69.90
N LYS A 4 -5.52 34.58 -70.46
CA LYS A 4 -5.25 33.33 -69.72
C LYS A 4 -4.07 33.42 -68.75
N ASN A 5 -3.04 34.21 -69.06
CA ASN A 5 -1.85 34.30 -68.20
C ASN A 5 -2.11 35.09 -66.91
N THR A 6 -2.97 36.12 -66.95
CA THR A 6 -3.27 36.93 -65.76
C THR A 6 -4.02 36.13 -64.69
N THR A 7 -4.96 35.28 -65.10
CA THR A 7 -5.74 34.44 -64.17
C THR A 7 -4.86 33.40 -63.47
N VAL A 8 -3.91 32.79 -64.19
CA VAL A 8 -2.98 31.81 -63.62
C VAL A 8 -2.04 32.48 -62.61
N ILE A 9 -1.52 33.67 -62.92
CA ILE A 9 -0.68 34.44 -61.99
C ILE A 9 -1.46 34.82 -60.72
N SER A 10 -2.72 35.23 -60.85
CA SER A 10 -3.57 35.57 -59.69
C SER A 10 -3.86 34.35 -58.80
N ILE A 11 -4.08 33.17 -59.38
CA ILE A 11 -4.32 31.94 -58.61
C ILE A 11 -3.05 31.50 -57.86
N VAL A 12 -1.88 31.58 -58.50
CA VAL A 12 -0.60 31.25 -57.86
C VAL A 12 -0.30 32.21 -56.72
N LEU A 13 -0.57 33.52 -56.89
CA LEU A 13 -0.39 34.51 -55.83
C LEU A 13 -1.34 34.25 -54.65
N LEU A 14 -2.61 33.94 -54.92
CA LEU A 14 -3.58 33.60 -53.87
C LEU A 14 -3.18 32.34 -53.10
N PHE A 15 -2.63 31.33 -53.79
CA PHE A 15 -2.12 30.12 -53.14
C PHE A 15 -0.90 30.42 -52.27
N PHE A 16 0.04 31.24 -52.75
CA PHE A 16 1.21 31.65 -51.97
C PHE A 16 0.84 32.47 -50.73
N ILE A 17 -0.12 33.40 -50.86
CA ILE A 17 -0.64 34.18 -49.74
C ILE A 17 -1.36 33.26 -48.74
N SER A 18 -2.17 32.31 -49.21
CA SER A 18 -2.82 31.29 -48.38
C SER A 18 -1.79 30.45 -47.60
N CYS A 19 -0.72 30.00 -48.26
CA CYS A 19 0.36 29.26 -47.62
C CYS A 19 1.10 30.10 -46.57
N ILE A 20 1.38 31.38 -46.86
CA ILE A 20 2.03 32.29 -45.91
C ILE A 20 1.11 32.55 -44.70
N VAL A 21 -0.18 32.80 -44.93
CA VAL A 21 -1.16 33.00 -43.85
C VAL A 21 -1.31 31.73 -43.02
N TYR A 22 -1.37 30.55 -43.65
CA TYR A 22 -1.42 29.26 -42.95
C TYR A 22 -0.14 29.00 -42.14
N PHE A 23 1.03 29.32 -42.70
CA PHE A 23 2.31 29.17 -42.02
C PHE A 23 2.46 30.16 -40.87
N GLN A 24 2.03 31.42 -41.04
CA GLN A 24 1.99 32.43 -39.99
C GLN A 24 0.96 32.10 -38.91
N TYR A 25 -0.19 31.55 -39.27
CA TYR A 25 -1.21 31.09 -38.33
C TYR A 25 -0.68 29.92 -37.48
N ASN A 26 -0.07 28.92 -38.11
CA ASN A 26 0.51 27.78 -37.41
C ASN A 26 1.75 28.13 -36.58
N THR A 27 2.64 29.00 -37.07
CA THR A 27 3.78 29.48 -36.26
C THR A 27 3.29 30.28 -35.06
N LYS A 28 2.25 31.11 -35.20
CA LYS A 28 1.66 31.86 -34.08
C LYS A 28 0.92 30.95 -33.07
N TYR A 29 0.41 29.79 -33.51
CA TYR A 29 -0.14 28.73 -32.65
C TYR A 29 0.96 27.89 -31.97
N LEU A 30 2.09 27.66 -32.64
CA LEU A 30 3.25 26.98 -32.05
C LEU A 30 4.03 27.87 -31.07
N THR A 31 4.03 29.20 -31.25
CA THR A 31 4.76 30.16 -30.40
C THR A 31 3.90 30.79 -29.29
N LYS A 32 2.68 30.28 -29.04
CA LYS A 32 1.82 30.72 -27.93
C LYS A 32 1.29 29.55 -27.11
N ARG A 33 2.20 28.73 -26.57
CA ARG A 33 2.01 28.27 -25.19
C ARG A 33 2.92 29.13 -24.32
N PRO A 34 2.39 30.08 -23.53
CA PRO A 34 3.20 30.69 -22.50
C PRO A 34 3.64 29.56 -21.57
N LEU A 35 4.95 29.32 -21.55
CA LEU A 35 5.64 28.45 -20.61
C LEU A 35 5.64 29.16 -19.26
N ASN A 36 4.45 29.36 -18.71
CA ASN A 36 4.23 29.96 -17.40
C ASN A 36 3.07 29.26 -16.70
N ARG A 37 3.03 27.93 -16.85
CA ARG A 37 2.53 27.10 -15.75
C ARG A 37 3.58 27.30 -14.67
N GLN A 38 3.25 28.02 -13.60
CA GLN A 38 4.03 27.95 -12.36
C GLN A 38 4.24 26.46 -12.11
N GLN A 39 5.45 25.98 -12.40
CA GLN A 39 5.83 24.61 -12.15
C GLN A 39 5.82 24.57 -10.63
N LYS A 40 4.74 24.05 -10.04
CA LYS A 40 4.70 23.78 -8.60
C LYS A 40 5.95 22.96 -8.33
N GLU A 41 6.86 23.55 -7.56
CA GLU A 41 8.19 23.02 -7.33
C GLU A 41 8.05 21.59 -6.78
N ALA A 42 8.78 20.66 -7.40
CA ALA A 42 8.74 19.26 -7.01
C ALA A 42 9.34 19.07 -5.62
N ILE A 43 8.77 18.17 -4.82
CA ILE A 43 9.35 17.76 -3.55
C ILE A 43 10.18 16.49 -3.81
N PRO A 44 11.52 16.56 -3.72
CA PRO A 44 12.39 15.44 -4.06
C PRO A 44 12.38 14.35 -2.99
N VAL A 45 12.67 13.12 -3.41
CA VAL A 45 13.02 12.03 -2.48
C VAL A 45 14.52 12.07 -2.19
N GLU A 46 14.87 12.07 -0.91
CA GLU A 46 16.27 12.03 -0.49
C GLU A 46 16.75 10.60 -0.31
N PHE A 47 17.79 10.22 -1.05
CA PHE A 47 18.42 8.90 -0.95
C PHE A 47 19.58 8.90 0.04
N PRO A 48 19.54 8.09 1.11
CA PRO A 48 20.63 8.01 2.07
C PRO A 48 21.84 7.30 1.45
N LYS A 49 23.03 7.68 1.91
CA LYS A 49 24.26 6.93 1.58
C LYS A 49 24.20 5.53 2.21
N PRO A 50 24.80 4.49 1.59
CA PRO A 50 24.79 3.12 2.10
C PRO A 50 25.15 2.99 3.58
N PHE A 51 26.24 3.65 3.99
CA PHE A 51 26.80 3.57 5.35
C PHE A 51 26.35 4.70 6.28
N LEU A 52 25.20 5.33 6.00
CA LEU A 52 24.69 6.43 6.82
C LEU A 52 24.41 5.99 8.26
N LEU A 53 23.83 4.80 8.44
CA LEU A 53 23.38 4.31 9.75
C LEU A 53 24.43 3.44 10.46
N HIS A 54 25.20 2.68 9.68
CA HIS A 54 26.17 1.72 10.19
C HIS A 54 27.39 1.62 9.27
N LYS A 55 28.57 1.45 9.87
CA LYS A 55 29.84 1.25 9.16
C LYS A 55 30.35 -0.16 9.47
N PRO A 56 30.24 -1.10 8.51
CA PRO A 56 30.60 -2.48 8.76
C PRO A 56 32.07 -2.69 9.08
N THR A 57 32.33 -3.67 9.95
CA THR A 57 33.66 -4.16 10.29
C THR A 57 34.10 -5.28 9.33
N LYS A 58 35.40 -5.61 9.33
CA LYS A 58 35.99 -6.57 8.39
C LYS A 58 35.36 -7.97 8.48
N ASN A 59 35.02 -8.43 9.69
CA ASN A 59 34.55 -9.80 9.95
C ASN A 59 33.03 -9.86 10.16
N GLU A 60 32.32 -8.79 9.84
CA GLU A 60 30.89 -8.71 10.07
C GLU A 60 30.11 -9.72 9.21
N LYS A 61 29.08 -10.32 9.79
CA LYS A 61 28.15 -11.21 9.09
C LYS A 61 26.91 -10.42 8.70
N PHE A 62 26.37 -10.73 7.52
CA PHE A 62 25.27 -9.98 6.89
C PHE A 62 24.07 -10.87 6.58
N LEU A 63 22.91 -10.20 6.45
CA LEU A 63 21.66 -10.77 5.93
C LEU A 63 21.12 -9.85 4.82
N SER A 64 20.61 -10.42 3.73
CA SER A 64 19.95 -9.69 2.63
C SER A 64 18.77 -10.49 2.09
N TYR A 65 17.88 -9.86 1.34
CA TYR A 65 16.74 -10.50 0.67
C TYR A 65 16.40 -9.84 -0.67
N LEU A 66 15.48 -10.43 -1.45
CA LEU A 66 14.94 -9.86 -2.69
C LEU A 66 13.55 -9.27 -2.45
N PRO A 67 13.33 -7.96 -2.70
CA PRO A 67 12.02 -7.35 -2.52
C PRO A 67 11.06 -7.77 -3.64
N HIS A 68 9.79 -8.01 -3.29
CA HIS A 68 8.73 -8.22 -4.27
C HIS A 68 7.36 -7.76 -3.74
N SER A 69 6.29 -7.97 -4.51
CA SER A 69 4.93 -7.53 -4.19
C SER A 69 4.79 -6.01 -4.05
N GLY A 70 3.62 -5.54 -3.58
CA GLY A 70 3.38 -4.14 -3.23
C GLY A 70 4.01 -3.75 -1.89
N PHE A 71 3.98 -2.45 -1.59
CA PHE A 71 4.61 -1.85 -0.41
C PHE A 71 4.32 -2.59 0.90
N HIS A 72 3.06 -2.92 1.19
CA HIS A 72 2.69 -3.55 2.46
C HIS A 72 3.30 -4.94 2.66
N ASN A 73 3.52 -5.68 1.57
CA ASN A 73 4.18 -6.98 1.62
C ASN A 73 5.70 -6.80 1.80
N GLN A 74 6.31 -5.82 1.12
CA GLN A 74 7.72 -5.45 1.34
C GLN A 74 7.95 -4.94 2.77
N ARG A 75 6.96 -4.29 3.39
CA ARG A 75 7.01 -3.89 4.80
C ARG A 75 7.13 -5.12 5.70
N ILE A 76 6.35 -6.17 5.43
CA ILE A 76 6.44 -7.44 6.15
C ILE A 76 7.80 -8.10 5.91
N GLU A 77 8.32 -8.05 4.69
CA GLU A 77 9.67 -8.53 4.37
C GLU A 77 10.75 -7.82 5.21
N LEU A 78 10.66 -6.49 5.34
CA LEU A 78 11.56 -5.71 6.20
C LEU A 78 11.42 -6.10 7.68
N GLU A 79 10.18 -6.21 8.18
CA GLU A 79 9.90 -6.62 9.58
C GLU A 79 10.54 -7.98 9.89
N ASN A 80 10.31 -8.97 9.02
CA ASN A 80 10.89 -10.30 9.13
C ASN A 80 12.42 -10.30 9.01
N ALA A 81 12.98 -9.51 8.09
CA ALA A 81 14.42 -9.42 7.90
C ALA A 81 15.13 -8.74 9.08
N LEU A 82 14.50 -7.73 9.70
CA LEU A 82 15.00 -7.11 10.93
C LEU A 82 15.02 -8.10 12.09
N LEU A 83 13.93 -8.84 12.32
CA LEU A 83 13.89 -9.88 13.35
C LEU A 83 15.01 -10.90 13.14
N LEU A 84 15.07 -11.51 11.96
CA LEU A 84 16.03 -12.58 11.69
C LEU A 84 17.49 -12.09 11.74
N ALA A 85 17.76 -10.87 11.26
CA ALA A 85 19.07 -10.26 11.37
C ALA A 85 19.47 -10.06 12.85
N SER A 86 18.53 -9.62 13.70
CA SER A 86 18.76 -9.52 15.14
C SER A 86 19.04 -10.88 15.78
N TYR A 87 18.23 -11.89 15.48
CA TYR A 87 18.34 -13.23 16.06
C TYR A 87 19.71 -13.84 15.76
N LEU A 88 20.17 -13.67 14.52
CA LEU A 88 21.44 -14.24 14.05
C LEU A 88 22.66 -13.34 14.31
N ASN A 89 22.47 -12.20 14.99
CA ASN A 89 23.50 -11.18 15.21
C ASN A 89 24.22 -10.77 13.90
N ARG A 90 23.43 -10.45 12.87
CA ARG A 90 23.88 -10.05 11.54
C ARG A 90 23.45 -8.62 11.22
N THR A 91 24.26 -7.93 10.44
CA THR A 91 23.89 -6.63 9.88
C THR A 91 22.97 -6.81 8.69
N LEU A 92 21.85 -6.11 8.67
CA LEU A 92 20.88 -6.15 7.57
C LEU A 92 21.34 -5.26 6.41
N LEU A 93 21.58 -5.87 5.25
CA LEU A 93 21.71 -5.18 3.97
C LEU A 93 20.32 -4.95 3.40
N VAL A 94 19.75 -3.77 3.64
CA VAL A 94 18.35 -3.51 3.34
C VAL A 94 18.17 -3.05 1.88
N PRO A 95 17.44 -3.80 1.04
CA PRO A 95 17.10 -3.35 -0.32
C PRO A 95 16.13 -2.15 -0.27
N PRO A 96 16.08 -1.31 -1.31
CA PRO A 96 15.11 -0.22 -1.37
C PRO A 96 13.69 -0.76 -1.52
N VAL A 97 12.71 0.08 -1.20
CA VAL A 97 11.30 -0.16 -1.51
C VAL A 97 11.12 -0.08 -3.02
N TYR A 98 10.63 -1.15 -3.62
CA TYR A 98 10.35 -1.21 -5.04
C TYR A 98 8.87 -0.86 -5.29
N LEU A 99 8.59 0.34 -5.79
CA LEU A 99 7.22 0.78 -6.12
C LEU A 99 6.97 0.60 -7.61
N ALA A 100 5.95 -0.18 -7.99
CA ALA A 100 5.59 -0.40 -9.38
C ALA A 100 4.09 -0.61 -9.57
N SER A 101 3.58 -0.26 -10.76
CA SER A 101 2.19 -0.51 -11.15
C SER A 101 2.14 -1.18 -12.54
N PRO A 102 1.83 -2.49 -12.62
CA PRO A 102 1.51 -3.39 -11.50
C PRO A 102 2.72 -3.67 -10.60
N ALA A 103 2.45 -4.13 -9.38
CA ALA A 103 3.47 -4.50 -8.41
C ALA A 103 4.38 -5.64 -8.93
N MET A 104 5.61 -5.73 -8.41
CA MET A 104 6.53 -6.82 -8.73
C MET A 104 5.93 -8.16 -8.30
N PRO A 105 5.63 -9.11 -9.19
CA PRO A 105 5.11 -10.40 -8.75
C PRO A 105 6.19 -11.17 -7.98
N TRP A 106 5.77 -12.03 -7.05
CA TRP A 106 6.68 -13.07 -6.57
C TRP A 106 7.03 -14.01 -7.73
N LEU A 107 8.29 -14.42 -7.79
CA LEU A 107 8.82 -15.44 -8.69
C LEU A 107 9.81 -16.29 -7.89
N ARG A 108 10.11 -17.49 -8.39
CA ARG A 108 11.21 -18.31 -7.84
C ARG A 108 12.51 -17.51 -7.83
N TYR A 109 13.37 -17.76 -6.85
CA TYR A 109 14.58 -16.99 -6.57
C TYR A 109 15.32 -16.47 -7.80
N GLU A 110 15.75 -17.35 -8.71
CA GLU A 110 16.54 -17.02 -9.89
C GLU A 110 15.79 -16.09 -10.84
N LYS A 111 14.48 -16.33 -11.03
CA LYS A 111 13.63 -15.51 -11.90
C LYS A 111 13.28 -14.18 -11.27
N LEU A 112 13.13 -14.14 -9.95
CA LEU A 112 12.92 -12.90 -9.23
C LEU A 112 14.17 -12.03 -9.29
N HIS A 113 15.34 -12.60 -9.01
CA HIS A 113 16.63 -11.90 -9.09
C HIS A 113 16.90 -11.38 -10.51
N GLU A 114 16.75 -12.24 -11.52
CA GLU A 114 16.89 -11.87 -12.94
C GLU A 114 15.98 -10.70 -13.31
N ARG A 115 14.69 -10.77 -12.92
CA ARG A 115 13.72 -9.71 -13.22
C ARG A 115 14.03 -8.40 -12.51
N LEU A 116 14.45 -8.45 -11.25
CA LEU A 116 14.85 -7.26 -10.48
C LEU A 116 16.12 -6.63 -11.06
N LEU A 117 17.07 -7.44 -11.53
CA LEU A 117 18.30 -6.96 -12.17
C LEU A 117 18.03 -6.26 -13.52
N PHE A 118 17.09 -6.79 -14.32
CA PHE A 118 16.70 -6.19 -15.59
C PHE A 118 15.76 -4.97 -15.44
N GLN A 119 15.17 -4.76 -14.27
CA GLN A 119 14.46 -3.52 -13.93
C GLN A 119 15.48 -2.45 -13.52
N THR A 120 16.21 -1.93 -14.50
CA THR A 120 17.22 -0.88 -14.32
C THR A 120 16.93 0.31 -15.22
N LYS A 121 17.27 1.50 -14.74
CA LYS A 121 17.22 2.75 -15.51
C LYS A 121 18.58 3.17 -16.06
N ASN A 122 19.63 2.39 -15.78
CA ASN A 122 20.97 2.66 -16.30
C ASN A 122 20.95 2.64 -17.84
N GLY A 123 21.38 3.75 -18.45
CA GLY A 123 21.38 3.91 -19.91
C GLY A 123 20.03 4.34 -20.51
N LEU A 124 19.02 4.62 -19.68
CA LEU A 124 17.70 5.11 -20.10
C LEU A 124 17.51 6.62 -19.84
N ASP A 125 18.60 7.38 -19.66
CA ASP A 125 18.56 8.83 -19.39
C ASP A 125 17.79 9.59 -20.48
N HIS A 126 17.94 9.18 -21.74
CA HIS A 126 17.20 9.74 -22.88
C HIS A 126 15.67 9.62 -22.73
N CYS A 127 15.15 8.62 -22.00
CA CYS A 127 13.71 8.50 -21.76
C CYS A 127 13.17 9.69 -20.97
N VAL A 128 13.94 10.16 -19.99
CA VAL A 128 13.62 11.33 -19.15
C VAL A 128 13.65 12.60 -20.00
N GLU A 129 14.63 12.74 -20.88
CA GLU A 129 14.76 13.87 -21.80
C GLU A 129 13.60 13.95 -22.81
N LEU A 130 13.22 12.80 -23.39
CA LEU A 130 12.10 12.70 -24.32
C LEU A 130 10.75 13.06 -23.66
N ASP A 131 10.49 12.53 -22.46
CA ASP A 131 9.30 12.90 -21.67
C ASP A 131 9.29 14.40 -21.35
N ALA A 132 10.42 14.95 -20.91
CA ALA A 132 10.54 16.36 -20.59
C ALA A 132 10.28 17.27 -21.81
N ALA A 133 10.69 16.83 -23.01
CA ALA A 133 10.42 17.51 -24.26
C ALA A 133 8.98 17.32 -24.78
N GLY A 134 8.18 16.45 -24.15
CA GLY A 134 6.83 16.10 -24.60
C GLY A 134 6.83 15.32 -25.93
N LEU A 135 7.90 14.57 -26.20
CA LEU A 135 8.06 13.77 -27.41
C LEU A 135 7.51 12.34 -27.19
N PRO A 136 7.07 11.65 -28.25
CA PRO A 136 6.68 10.25 -28.16
C PRO A 136 7.82 9.38 -27.61
N LEU A 137 7.48 8.51 -26.67
CA LEU A 137 8.43 7.60 -26.05
C LEU A 137 8.62 6.33 -26.92
N PRO A 138 9.86 5.88 -27.15
CA PRO A 138 10.10 4.59 -27.79
C PRO A 138 9.74 3.44 -26.84
N SER A 139 9.67 2.22 -27.37
CA SER A 139 9.17 1.03 -26.66
C SER A 139 9.86 0.76 -25.32
N GLU A 140 11.17 0.94 -25.28
CA GLU A 140 12.05 0.76 -24.13
C GLU A 140 11.74 1.76 -23.01
N CYS A 141 11.20 2.93 -23.33
CA CYS A 141 10.86 3.98 -22.36
C CYS A 141 9.44 3.86 -21.80
N LEU A 142 8.56 3.04 -22.39
CA LEU A 142 7.14 2.97 -21.99
C LEU A 142 6.94 2.55 -20.53
N ASN A 143 7.84 1.74 -19.98
CA ASN A 143 7.79 1.28 -18.60
C ASN A 143 8.67 2.11 -17.65
N ASN A 144 9.48 3.05 -18.16
CA ASN A 144 10.46 3.80 -17.37
C ASN A 144 9.82 4.62 -16.24
N PHE A 145 8.57 5.02 -16.41
CA PHE A 145 7.83 5.85 -15.44
C PHE A 145 6.82 5.06 -14.59
N ARG A 146 6.73 3.74 -14.77
CA ARG A 146 5.77 2.86 -14.09
C ARG A 146 6.33 2.18 -12.84
N TRP A 147 7.58 2.48 -12.50
CA TRP A 147 8.25 1.99 -11.30
C TRP A 147 9.37 2.93 -10.85
N THR A 148 9.76 2.81 -9.59
CA THR A 148 10.89 3.51 -8.98
C THR A 148 11.33 2.81 -7.70
N ASN A 149 12.57 3.03 -7.29
CA ASN A 149 13.07 2.65 -5.97
C ASN A 149 12.94 3.83 -5.00
N ILE A 150 12.55 3.57 -3.75
CA ILE A 150 12.45 4.57 -2.68
C ILE A 150 13.14 4.02 -1.43
N PRO A 151 13.94 4.82 -0.70
CA PRO A 151 14.60 4.34 0.49
C PRO A 151 13.60 4.17 1.65
N TRP A 152 13.80 3.19 2.52
CA TRP A 152 12.96 3.02 3.72
C TRP A 152 12.96 4.25 4.64
N SER A 153 14.03 5.06 4.64
CA SER A 153 14.11 6.33 5.37
C SER A 153 13.11 7.39 4.89
N PHE A 154 12.54 7.22 3.69
CA PHE A 154 11.45 8.08 3.22
C PHE A 154 10.15 7.84 4.00
N PHE A 155 9.93 6.59 4.44
CA PHE A 155 8.70 6.18 5.12
C PHE A 155 8.84 6.16 6.64
N TYR A 156 9.97 5.66 7.15
CA TYR A 156 10.16 5.34 8.57
C TYR A 156 11.40 6.01 9.16
N ASP A 157 11.40 6.14 10.49
CA ASP A 157 12.59 6.55 11.23
C ASP A 157 13.59 5.40 11.38
N MET A 158 14.45 5.28 10.37
CA MET A 158 15.51 4.28 10.35
C MET A 158 16.60 4.54 11.41
N GLN A 159 16.69 5.75 12.01
CA GLN A 159 17.62 6.00 13.12
C GLN A 159 17.16 5.35 14.42
N SER A 160 15.84 5.18 14.60
CA SER A 160 15.30 4.43 15.73
C SER A 160 15.38 2.93 15.49
N ILE A 161 15.11 2.46 14.27
CA ILE A 161 15.24 1.04 13.90
C ILE A 161 16.69 0.54 14.06
N LYS A 162 17.71 1.34 13.66
CA LYS A 162 19.11 0.90 13.75
C LYS A 162 19.61 0.62 15.17
N LYS A 163 18.89 1.10 16.19
CA LYS A 163 19.25 0.86 17.59
C LYS A 163 19.10 -0.62 17.96
N GLN A 164 18.20 -1.32 17.25
CA GLN A 164 17.88 -2.72 17.52
C GLN A 164 18.67 -3.66 16.62
N VAL A 165 18.89 -3.26 15.37
CA VAL A 165 19.58 -4.06 14.35
C VAL A 165 20.48 -3.15 13.53
N PRO A 166 21.77 -3.45 13.33
CA PRO A 166 22.60 -2.65 12.45
C PRO A 166 22.09 -2.77 10.99
N VAL A 167 21.93 -1.63 10.32
CA VAL A 167 21.39 -1.56 8.96
C VAL A 167 22.34 -0.82 8.04
N VAL A 168 22.57 -1.39 6.84
CA VAL A 168 23.25 -0.74 5.72
C VAL A 168 22.28 -0.66 4.56
N PHE A 169 22.09 0.55 4.01
CA PHE A 169 21.25 0.72 2.82
C PHE A 169 21.94 0.14 1.60
N ARG A 170 21.25 -0.74 0.88
CA ARG A 170 21.73 -1.35 -0.34
C ARG A 170 21.19 -0.55 -1.54
N PRO A 171 22.04 0.06 -2.39
CA PRO A 171 21.59 0.93 -3.48
C PRO A 171 20.99 0.17 -4.67
N GLY A 172 21.38 -1.10 -4.87
CA GLY A 172 20.93 -1.93 -5.99
C GLY A 172 20.94 -3.42 -5.63
N LEU A 173 20.26 -4.24 -6.43
CA LEU A 173 20.05 -5.67 -6.15
C LEU A 173 21.06 -6.58 -6.86
N ASP A 174 22.04 -6.00 -7.55
CA ASP A 174 23.18 -6.73 -8.08
C ASP A 174 24.08 -7.24 -6.96
N TYR A 175 24.67 -8.43 -7.15
CA TYR A 175 25.61 -8.98 -6.18
C TYR A 175 26.99 -8.34 -6.30
N GLU A 176 27.31 -7.75 -7.44
CA GLU A 176 28.60 -7.11 -7.70
C GLU A 176 28.90 -5.99 -6.70
N TRP A 177 27.90 -5.16 -6.40
CA TRP A 177 28.02 -4.14 -5.37
C TRP A 177 28.38 -4.76 -4.01
N MET A 178 27.68 -5.84 -3.61
CA MET A 178 27.95 -6.52 -2.34
C MET A 178 29.36 -7.13 -2.31
N TYR A 179 29.76 -7.82 -3.38
CA TYR A 179 31.09 -8.42 -3.52
C TYR A 179 32.20 -7.38 -3.44
N LYS A 180 32.09 -6.30 -4.22
CA LYS A 180 33.10 -5.22 -4.21
C LYS A 180 33.15 -4.48 -2.89
N THR A 181 31.97 -4.15 -2.34
CA THR A 181 31.87 -3.31 -1.13
C THR A 181 32.39 -4.00 0.11
N PHE A 182 32.16 -5.31 0.23
CA PHE A 182 32.52 -6.09 1.43
C PHE A 182 33.69 -7.06 1.21
N SER A 183 34.33 -7.00 0.04
CA SER A 183 35.42 -7.91 -0.38
C SER A 183 35.00 -9.38 -0.24
N LEU A 184 33.85 -9.71 -0.80
CA LEU A 184 33.25 -11.05 -0.76
C LEU A 184 33.36 -11.72 -2.13
N SER A 185 33.35 -13.05 -2.13
CA SER A 185 33.11 -13.89 -3.32
C SER A 185 31.73 -14.53 -3.25
N GLU A 186 31.36 -15.30 -4.28
CA GLU A 186 30.12 -16.10 -4.27
C GLU A 186 30.15 -17.17 -3.17
N GLU A 187 31.32 -17.73 -2.87
CA GLU A 187 31.51 -18.77 -1.82
C GLU A 187 31.24 -18.24 -0.40
N ASP A 188 31.29 -16.92 -0.21
CA ASP A 188 30.97 -16.27 1.06
C ASP A 188 29.45 -16.14 1.32
N VAL A 189 28.62 -16.48 0.32
CA VAL A 189 27.17 -16.28 0.35
C VAL A 189 26.42 -17.60 0.37
N TYR A 190 25.58 -17.78 1.38
CA TYR A 190 24.60 -18.85 1.40
C TYR A 190 23.25 -18.34 0.87
N PHE A 191 22.78 -18.93 -0.22
CA PHE A 191 21.55 -18.54 -0.88
C PHE A 191 20.36 -19.43 -0.46
N PHE A 192 19.33 -18.82 0.12
CA PHE A 192 18.04 -19.49 0.34
C PHE A 192 17.15 -19.27 -0.88
N LYS A 193 17.15 -20.26 -1.78
CA LYS A 193 16.49 -20.21 -3.08
C LYS A 193 15.07 -20.76 -2.98
N ASP A 194 14.15 -19.94 -2.53
CA ASP A 194 12.75 -20.36 -2.35
C ASP A 194 12.05 -20.68 -3.69
N MET A 195 11.28 -21.76 -3.64
CA MET A 195 10.44 -22.33 -4.68
C MET A 195 8.96 -21.99 -4.48
N SER A 196 8.60 -21.41 -3.33
CA SER A 196 7.26 -20.93 -2.97
C SER A 196 7.34 -19.71 -2.04
N PRO A 197 6.43 -18.73 -2.14
CA PRO A 197 6.37 -17.59 -1.23
C PRO A 197 6.02 -17.97 0.22
N TYR A 198 5.64 -19.23 0.48
CA TYR A 198 5.39 -19.76 1.82
C TYR A 198 6.18 -21.05 2.05
N GLU A 199 7.40 -21.14 1.53
CA GLU A 199 8.18 -22.37 1.64
C GLU A 199 8.53 -22.74 3.09
N TYR A 200 9.00 -21.79 3.89
CA TYR A 200 9.47 -22.05 5.25
C TYR A 200 8.96 -21.04 6.27
N GLN A 201 8.74 -21.52 7.49
CA GLN A 201 8.53 -20.74 8.70
C GLN A 201 9.69 -20.98 9.67
N ILE A 202 10.25 -19.90 10.22
CA ILE A 202 11.39 -19.93 11.15
C ILE A 202 10.86 -19.79 12.57
N HIS A 203 11.18 -20.78 13.40
CA HIS A 203 10.83 -20.84 14.82
C HIS A 203 12.06 -20.51 15.66
N ASP A 204 11.88 -19.61 16.63
CA ASP A 204 12.91 -19.20 17.58
C ASP A 204 12.91 -20.04 18.86
N ASP A 205 11.86 -20.83 19.11
CA ASP A 205 11.79 -21.78 20.22
C ASP A 205 11.60 -23.23 19.72
N SER A 206 12.68 -24.03 19.81
CA SER A 206 12.66 -25.46 19.42
C SER A 206 11.79 -26.34 20.32
N SER A 207 11.43 -25.87 21.51
CA SER A 207 10.61 -26.64 22.46
C SER A 207 9.11 -26.55 22.17
N LEU A 208 8.67 -25.50 21.47
CA LEU A 208 7.27 -25.30 21.10
C LEU A 208 6.96 -26.01 19.79
N ASN A 209 5.85 -26.73 19.74
CA ASN A 209 5.35 -27.38 18.53
C ASN A 209 4.14 -26.61 17.98
N LEU A 210 4.39 -25.46 17.35
CA LEU A 210 3.35 -24.63 16.75
C LEU A 210 2.98 -25.11 15.32
N PRO A 211 1.73 -24.91 14.89
CA PRO A 211 1.30 -25.21 13.52
C PRO A 211 1.98 -24.29 12.50
N LEU A 212 2.12 -24.76 11.25
CA LEU A 212 2.81 -24.01 10.18
C LEU A 212 1.95 -22.97 9.45
N ASP A 213 0.68 -22.79 9.82
CA ASP A 213 -0.28 -21.95 9.06
C ASP A 213 -0.30 -22.35 7.57
N ARG A 214 0.24 -21.50 6.70
CA ARG A 214 0.33 -21.68 5.24
C ARG A 214 1.72 -22.08 4.75
N PHE A 215 2.67 -22.30 5.65
CA PHE A 215 4.06 -22.62 5.31
C PHE A 215 4.29 -24.13 5.12
N ASN A 216 5.19 -24.51 4.21
CA ASN A 216 5.39 -25.93 3.88
C ASN A 216 6.23 -26.68 4.93
N TYR A 217 7.25 -26.04 5.51
CA TYR A 217 8.08 -26.67 6.53
C TYR A 217 8.67 -25.69 7.54
N ARG A 218 9.08 -26.25 8.68
CA ARG A 218 9.74 -25.56 9.80
C ARG A 218 11.25 -25.48 9.57
N ILE A 219 11.84 -24.36 9.93
CA ILE A 219 13.29 -24.21 10.16
C ILE A 219 13.48 -23.72 11.60
N ASP A 220 14.24 -24.45 12.40
CA ASP A 220 14.63 -23.96 13.72
C ASP A 220 15.75 -22.93 13.61
N LEU A 221 15.66 -21.84 14.38
CA LEU A 221 16.65 -20.77 14.42
C LEU A 221 18.09 -21.30 14.64
N ALA A 222 18.26 -22.30 15.51
CA ALA A 222 19.54 -22.96 15.76
C ALA A 222 20.18 -23.57 14.50
N THR A 223 19.38 -23.99 13.52
CA THR A 223 19.89 -24.48 12.23
C THR A 223 20.55 -23.35 11.43
N LEU A 224 19.97 -22.14 11.47
CA LEU A 224 20.48 -20.96 10.79
C LEU A 224 21.72 -20.38 11.48
N GLU A 225 21.78 -20.45 12.81
CA GLU A 225 22.93 -20.02 13.61
C GLU A 225 24.20 -20.81 13.26
N ASN A 226 24.05 -22.08 12.89
CA ASN A 226 25.15 -22.96 12.47
C ASN A 226 25.67 -22.67 11.04
N ILE A 227 25.06 -21.74 10.29
CA ILE A 227 25.53 -21.37 8.95
C ILE A 227 26.60 -20.28 9.05
N ASP A 228 27.84 -20.65 8.76
CA ASP A 228 29.00 -19.76 8.96
C ASP A 228 29.26 -18.75 7.86
N HIS A 229 28.58 -18.85 6.72
CA HIS A 229 28.72 -17.95 5.57
C HIS A 229 28.60 -16.48 6.00
N ARG A 230 29.43 -15.61 5.39
CA ARG A 230 29.44 -14.18 5.69
C ARG A 230 28.12 -13.50 5.32
N VAL A 231 27.43 -13.99 4.30
CA VAL A 231 26.10 -13.46 3.92
C VAL A 231 25.08 -14.59 3.88
N LEU A 232 23.95 -14.40 4.56
CA LEU A 232 22.74 -15.18 4.28
C LEU A 232 21.86 -14.36 3.34
N HIS A 233 21.62 -14.86 2.15
CA HIS A 233 20.81 -14.16 1.15
C HIS A 233 19.52 -14.94 0.89
N PHE A 234 18.42 -14.38 1.35
CA PHE A 234 17.09 -14.94 1.14
C PHE A 234 16.50 -14.49 -0.19
N GLY A 235 15.61 -15.28 -0.80
CA GLY A 235 14.76 -14.77 -1.87
C GLY A 235 13.63 -13.97 -1.26
N SER A 236 12.52 -14.63 -0.92
CA SER A 236 11.38 -14.00 -0.26
C SER A 236 11.50 -13.98 1.26
N MET A 237 11.31 -12.80 1.86
CA MET A 237 11.04 -12.64 3.30
C MET A 237 9.56 -12.37 3.59
N PHE A 238 8.68 -12.56 2.60
CA PHE A 238 7.27 -12.19 2.69
C PHE A 238 6.47 -13.24 3.44
N GLY A 239 5.49 -12.78 4.23
CA GLY A 239 4.50 -13.61 4.91
C GLY A 239 4.44 -13.23 6.38
N SER A 240 3.24 -12.89 6.85
CA SER A 240 3.00 -12.76 8.29
C SER A 240 3.35 -14.08 8.96
N TYR A 241 3.98 -14.02 10.12
CA TYR A 241 4.46 -15.19 10.86
C TYR A 241 5.51 -16.03 10.13
N ARG A 242 6.21 -15.51 9.11
CA ARG A 242 7.36 -16.23 8.52
C ARG A 242 8.48 -16.39 9.53
N ILE A 243 8.77 -15.35 10.30
CA ILE A 243 9.73 -15.37 11.40
C ILE A 243 8.91 -15.20 12.68
N LEU A 244 8.94 -16.21 13.55
CA LEU A 244 8.21 -16.15 14.80
C LEU A 244 8.99 -15.37 15.86
N ALA A 245 8.26 -14.90 16.85
CA ALA A 245 8.74 -14.22 18.03
C ALA A 245 8.12 -14.91 19.24
N GLU A 246 8.50 -16.16 19.43
CA GLU A 246 7.96 -17.09 20.42
C GLU A 246 8.44 -16.77 21.85
N THR A 247 9.68 -16.30 21.99
CA THR A 247 10.22 -15.87 23.28
C THR A 247 9.78 -14.45 23.67
N GLU A 248 9.74 -14.15 24.97
CA GLU A 248 9.38 -12.81 25.47
C GLU A 248 10.33 -11.72 24.93
N GLN A 249 11.63 -12.02 24.88
CA GLN A 249 12.65 -11.12 24.33
C GLN A 249 12.40 -10.81 22.84
N HIS A 250 12.09 -11.83 22.04
CA HIS A 250 11.81 -11.65 20.63
C HIS A 250 10.45 -10.95 20.39
N ALA A 251 9.44 -11.22 21.22
CA ALA A 251 8.17 -10.51 21.18
C ALA A 251 8.35 -9.01 21.52
N GLU A 252 9.23 -8.68 22.48
CA GLU A 252 9.58 -7.29 22.78
C GLU A 252 10.36 -6.63 21.64
N LEU A 253 11.30 -7.34 21.01
CA LEU A 253 11.98 -6.84 19.81
C LEU A 253 10.98 -6.54 18.69
N LEU A 254 10.06 -7.45 18.41
CA LEU A 254 9.01 -7.24 17.40
C LEU A 254 8.14 -6.03 17.75
N ARG A 255 7.75 -5.87 19.02
CA ARG A 255 7.01 -4.69 19.49
C ARG A 255 7.78 -3.40 19.23
N ASN A 256 9.09 -3.39 19.51
CA ASN A 256 9.97 -2.24 19.28
C ASN A 256 10.14 -1.93 17.80
N ILE A 257 10.31 -2.94 16.94
CA ILE A 257 10.38 -2.77 15.48
C ILE A 257 9.06 -2.16 14.97
N ARG A 258 7.92 -2.77 15.29
CA ARG A 258 6.60 -2.30 14.84
C ARG A 258 6.29 -0.88 15.30
N SER A 259 6.68 -0.52 16.53
CA SER A 259 6.49 0.85 17.05
C SER A 259 7.29 1.91 16.29
N ASN A 260 8.34 1.51 15.54
CA ASN A 260 9.15 2.41 14.72
C ASN A 260 8.84 2.30 13.22
N MET A 261 8.02 1.34 12.81
CA MET A 261 7.50 1.21 11.44
C MET A 261 6.16 1.93 11.30
N ILE A 262 6.11 3.20 11.72
CA ILE A 262 4.98 4.10 11.59
C ILE A 262 5.39 5.20 10.61
N PHE A 263 4.51 5.54 9.65
CA PHE A 263 4.81 6.56 8.64
C PHE A 263 5.23 7.89 9.28
N ARG A 264 6.39 8.42 8.89
CA ARG A 264 6.97 9.67 9.41
C ARG A 264 7.22 10.73 8.34
N ASN A 265 6.88 10.47 7.09
CA ASN A 265 7.09 11.44 6.03
C ASN A 265 6.23 12.69 6.30
N PRO A 266 6.83 13.90 6.44
CA PRO A 266 6.10 15.09 6.86
C PRO A 266 5.04 15.55 5.85
N VAL A 267 5.22 15.22 4.56
CA VAL A 267 4.23 15.54 3.52
C VAL A 267 3.01 14.62 3.65
N LEU A 268 3.23 13.33 3.90
CA LEU A 268 2.15 12.36 4.09
C LEU A 268 1.41 12.59 5.40
N SER A 269 2.15 12.77 6.51
CA SER A 269 1.56 13.03 7.82
C SER A 269 0.83 14.36 7.84
N GLY A 270 1.41 15.43 7.30
CA GLY A 270 0.74 16.72 7.22
C GLY A 270 -0.55 16.67 6.38
N ALA A 271 -0.60 15.90 5.30
CA ALA A 271 -1.82 15.71 4.53
C ALA A 271 -2.89 14.94 5.32
N ALA A 272 -2.49 13.84 5.98
CA ALA A 272 -3.40 13.04 6.79
C ALA A 272 -3.94 13.85 7.99
N GLU A 273 -3.09 14.58 8.71
CA GLU A 273 -3.44 15.41 9.86
C GLU A 273 -4.47 16.48 9.49
N ARG A 274 -4.25 17.22 8.39
CA ARG A 274 -5.24 18.22 7.91
C ARG A 274 -6.60 17.62 7.58
N ILE A 275 -6.63 16.39 7.07
CA ILE A 275 -7.89 15.68 6.79
C ILE A 275 -8.54 15.23 8.10
N VAL A 276 -7.78 14.64 9.01
CA VAL A 276 -8.23 14.21 10.33
C VAL A 276 -8.82 15.37 11.12
N GLU A 277 -8.18 16.54 11.12
CA GLU A 277 -8.71 17.76 11.75
C GLU A 277 -10.09 18.14 11.21
N GLN A 278 -10.31 17.99 9.90
CA GLN A 278 -11.61 18.30 9.28
C GLN A 278 -12.69 17.28 9.60
N LEU A 279 -12.31 16.02 9.85
CA LEU A 279 -13.21 14.96 10.30
C LEU A 279 -13.61 15.10 11.77
N GLY A 280 -13.15 16.15 12.47
CA GLY A 280 -13.42 16.39 13.89
C GLY A 280 -12.23 16.09 14.82
N GLY A 281 -11.07 15.74 14.26
CA GLY A 281 -9.85 15.40 14.99
C GLY A 281 -9.70 13.91 15.30
N ALA A 282 -8.53 13.53 15.81
CA ALA A 282 -8.25 12.15 16.19
C ALA A 282 -9.22 11.67 17.29
N ASN A 283 -9.61 10.39 17.24
CA ASN A 283 -10.60 9.77 18.12
C ASN A 283 -12.04 10.34 18.03
N ASN A 284 -12.42 11.02 16.94
CA ASN A 284 -13.78 11.58 16.78
C ASN A 284 -14.59 11.00 15.62
N PHE A 285 -14.05 10.04 14.86
CA PHE A 285 -14.73 9.39 13.75
C PHE A 285 -14.43 7.88 13.72
N VAL A 286 -15.16 7.14 12.90
CA VAL A 286 -14.91 5.71 12.60
C VAL A 286 -14.02 5.59 11.38
N GLY A 287 -12.91 4.87 11.50
CA GLY A 287 -12.04 4.56 10.38
C GLY A 287 -12.39 3.21 9.75
N LEU A 288 -12.50 3.18 8.41
CA LEU A 288 -12.72 1.96 7.65
C LEU A 288 -11.61 1.75 6.63
N HIS A 289 -11.19 0.50 6.44
CA HIS A 289 -10.37 0.08 5.31
C HIS A 289 -11.00 -1.13 4.61
N VAL A 290 -11.61 -0.90 3.44
CA VAL A 290 -12.43 -1.90 2.74
C VAL A 290 -11.87 -2.18 1.35
N ARG A 291 -11.50 -3.43 1.09
CA ARG A 291 -11.01 -3.90 -0.21
C ARG A 291 -12.11 -4.57 -1.02
N VAL A 292 -12.32 -4.11 -2.24
CA VAL A 292 -13.31 -4.64 -3.19
C VAL A 292 -12.72 -4.81 -4.61
N GLY A 293 -11.50 -4.32 -4.85
CA GLY A 293 -10.97 -4.13 -6.20
C GLY A 293 -10.18 -5.30 -6.81
N ASP A 294 -9.57 -6.17 -6.00
CA ASP A 294 -8.58 -7.13 -6.51
C ASP A 294 -8.55 -8.50 -5.82
N GLY A 295 -8.00 -9.48 -6.56
CA GLY A 295 -7.62 -10.79 -6.01
C GLY A 295 -8.76 -11.54 -5.31
N ILE A 296 -8.41 -12.27 -4.26
CA ILE A 296 -9.37 -13.00 -3.41
C ILE A 296 -10.34 -12.04 -2.69
N PHE A 297 -9.94 -10.79 -2.46
CA PHE A 297 -10.80 -9.79 -1.82
C PHE A 297 -11.96 -9.40 -2.72
N LYS A 298 -11.75 -9.31 -4.04
CA LYS A 298 -12.84 -9.10 -5.01
C LYS A 298 -13.82 -10.29 -5.03
N LEU A 299 -13.33 -11.52 -4.87
CA LEU A 299 -14.18 -12.72 -4.83
C LEU A 299 -15.18 -12.67 -3.67
N ARG A 300 -14.70 -12.30 -2.48
CA ARG A 300 -15.46 -12.28 -1.22
C ARG A 300 -15.90 -10.89 -0.79
N ALA A 301 -15.77 -9.89 -1.66
CA ALA A 301 -16.02 -8.49 -1.33
C ALA A 301 -17.45 -8.28 -0.82
N SER A 302 -18.42 -8.96 -1.43
CA SER A 302 -19.83 -8.90 -1.06
C SER A 302 -20.04 -9.31 0.40
N ILE A 303 -19.56 -10.48 0.78
CA ILE A 303 -19.65 -11.04 2.14
C ILE A 303 -18.91 -10.15 3.15
N LEU A 304 -17.69 -9.72 2.84
CA LEU A 304 -16.86 -8.96 3.78
C LEU A 304 -17.37 -7.53 3.99
N VAL A 305 -17.89 -6.88 2.95
CA VAL A 305 -18.54 -5.57 3.07
C VAL A 305 -19.82 -5.68 3.89
N ASP A 306 -20.54 -6.78 3.72
CA ASP A 306 -21.75 -7.08 4.46
C ASP A 306 -21.47 -7.28 5.96
N ASP A 307 -20.49 -8.12 6.32
CA ASP A 307 -20.07 -8.31 7.72
C ASP A 307 -19.68 -6.97 8.39
N ILE A 308 -18.87 -6.14 7.71
CA ILE A 308 -18.48 -4.80 8.22
C ILE A 308 -19.70 -3.88 8.36
N TYR A 309 -20.65 -3.93 7.41
CA TYR A 309 -21.86 -3.12 7.46
C TYR A 309 -22.73 -3.49 8.67
N HIS A 310 -22.96 -4.78 8.93
CA HIS A 310 -23.73 -5.22 10.09
C HIS A 310 -23.05 -4.84 11.40
N GLU A 311 -21.73 -4.96 11.51
CA GLU A 311 -20.99 -4.55 12.70
C GLU A 311 -21.11 -3.03 12.96
N LEU A 312 -21.14 -2.21 11.90
CA LEU A 312 -21.39 -0.78 12.00
C LEU A 312 -22.84 -0.47 12.42
N VAL A 313 -23.82 -1.17 11.85
CA VAL A 313 -25.24 -1.03 12.21
C VAL A 313 -25.45 -1.36 13.67
N ASP A 314 -24.93 -2.50 14.14
CA ASP A 314 -25.04 -2.93 15.53
C ASP A 314 -24.46 -1.92 16.50
N LYS A 315 -23.30 -1.36 16.16
CA LYS A 315 -22.54 -0.50 17.07
C LYS A 315 -22.96 0.97 17.04
N PHE A 316 -23.42 1.48 15.90
CA PHE A 316 -23.62 2.93 15.69
C PHE A 316 -25.01 3.31 15.19
N THR A 317 -25.94 2.36 15.13
CA THR A 317 -27.35 2.66 14.84
C THR A 317 -28.30 1.99 15.85
N ASP A 318 -29.58 2.33 15.76
CA ASP A 318 -30.70 1.69 16.46
C ASP A 318 -31.72 1.11 15.45
N LEU A 319 -31.24 0.72 14.25
CA LEU A 319 -32.08 0.21 13.18
C LEU A 319 -32.71 -1.13 13.54
N THR A 320 -34.01 -1.30 13.30
CA THR A 320 -34.61 -2.65 13.39
C THR A 320 -34.12 -3.54 12.24
N VAL A 321 -34.30 -4.86 12.37
CA VAL A 321 -34.00 -5.84 11.31
C VAL A 321 -34.66 -5.46 9.98
N GLU A 322 -35.93 -5.01 10.03
CA GLU A 322 -36.67 -4.60 8.84
C GLU A 322 -36.08 -3.35 8.18
N GLN A 323 -35.62 -2.39 8.98
CA GLN A 323 -34.99 -1.18 8.47
C GLN A 323 -33.61 -1.47 7.90
N ALA A 324 -32.80 -2.31 8.56
CA ALA A 324 -31.48 -2.71 8.05
C ALA A 324 -31.62 -3.37 6.67
N ALA A 325 -32.57 -4.29 6.53
CA ALA A 325 -32.91 -4.94 5.27
C ALA A 325 -33.31 -3.93 4.19
N GLU A 326 -34.11 -2.91 4.52
CA GLU A 326 -34.50 -1.87 3.55
C GLU A 326 -33.29 -1.10 2.98
N TYR A 327 -32.31 -0.77 3.82
CA TYR A 327 -31.12 -0.04 3.38
C TYR A 327 -30.15 -0.89 2.55
N GLU A 328 -30.09 -2.20 2.81
CA GLU A 328 -29.35 -3.18 2.00
C GLU A 328 -29.99 -3.41 0.62
N GLY A 329 -31.30 -3.22 0.50
CA GLY A 329 -32.07 -3.46 -0.73
C GLY A 329 -33.03 -4.64 -0.66
N GLY A 330 -33.32 -5.12 0.54
CA GLY A 330 -34.21 -6.25 0.85
C GLY A 330 -33.44 -7.53 1.18
N VAL A 331 -34.14 -8.48 1.81
CA VAL A 331 -33.59 -9.81 2.17
C VAL A 331 -33.02 -10.55 0.96
N GLU A 332 -33.63 -10.40 -0.21
CA GLU A 332 -33.11 -11.01 -1.45
C GLU A 332 -31.73 -10.45 -1.84
N GLN A 333 -31.50 -9.14 -1.66
CA GLN A 333 -30.21 -8.53 -1.95
C GLN A 333 -29.16 -8.93 -0.91
N HIS A 334 -29.55 -9.03 0.36
CA HIS A 334 -28.70 -9.58 1.42
C HIS A 334 -28.23 -10.99 1.08
N ASP A 335 -29.16 -11.89 0.76
CA ASP A 335 -28.85 -13.28 0.41
C ASP A 335 -27.90 -13.35 -0.81
N LEU A 336 -28.03 -12.44 -1.78
CA LEU A 336 -27.08 -12.31 -2.88
C LEU A 336 -25.69 -11.83 -2.42
N ASP A 337 -25.62 -10.84 -1.54
CA ASP A 337 -24.36 -10.33 -0.98
C ASP A 337 -23.64 -11.41 -0.14
N ARG A 338 -24.38 -12.38 0.41
CA ARG A 338 -23.82 -13.56 1.11
C ARG A 338 -23.25 -14.65 0.17
N THR A 339 -23.11 -14.36 -1.13
CA THR A 339 -22.51 -15.28 -2.10
C THR A 339 -21.16 -14.79 -2.63
N GLU A 340 -20.25 -15.72 -2.94
CA GLU A 340 -19.00 -15.41 -3.64
C GLU A 340 -19.27 -15.00 -5.10
N SER A 341 -18.48 -14.06 -5.61
CA SER A 341 -18.61 -13.58 -6.99
C SER A 341 -18.33 -14.69 -8.02
N THR A 342 -19.33 -14.99 -8.86
CA THR A 342 -19.22 -15.99 -9.94
C THR A 342 -18.42 -15.50 -11.15
N GLU A 343 -18.16 -14.19 -11.25
CA GLU A 343 -17.46 -13.57 -12.38
C GLU A 343 -15.95 -13.90 -12.40
N TYR A 344 -15.40 -14.37 -11.28
CA TYR A 344 -13.95 -14.32 -11.05
C TYR A 344 -13.21 -15.68 -11.02
N GLU A 345 -13.85 -16.83 -11.29
CA GLU A 345 -13.25 -18.11 -10.85
C GLU A 345 -13.13 -19.25 -11.87
N ILE A 346 -11.85 -19.58 -12.17
CA ILE A 346 -11.39 -20.98 -12.28
C ILE A 346 -10.04 -21.19 -11.54
N LYS A 347 -9.12 -20.22 -11.51
CA LYS A 347 -7.75 -20.44 -10.98
C LYS A 347 -7.55 -20.24 -9.47
N LEU A 348 -8.37 -19.45 -8.78
CA LEU A 348 -8.17 -19.14 -7.36
C LEU A 348 -8.78 -20.19 -6.41
N ARG A 349 -9.88 -20.84 -6.80
CA ARG A 349 -10.49 -21.98 -6.08
C ARG A 349 -9.52 -23.13 -5.78
N SER A 350 -8.48 -23.30 -6.59
CA SER A 350 -7.52 -24.39 -6.43
C SER A 350 -6.49 -24.17 -5.31
N PHE A 351 -6.31 -22.93 -4.84
CA PHE A 351 -5.28 -22.59 -3.83
C PHE A 351 -5.86 -22.36 -2.44
N HIS A 352 -7.14 -22.02 -2.34
CA HIS A 352 -7.85 -21.84 -1.08
C HIS A 352 -9.14 -22.64 -1.15
N PRO A 353 -9.20 -23.84 -0.55
CA PRO A 353 -10.44 -24.60 -0.53
C PRO A 353 -11.54 -23.75 0.10
N VAL A 354 -12.74 -23.87 -0.47
CA VAL A 354 -13.97 -23.31 0.08
C VAL A 354 -14.07 -23.79 1.51
N GLU A 355 -13.98 -22.89 2.49
CA GLU A 355 -14.55 -23.21 3.79
C GLU A 355 -16.05 -23.30 3.54
N GLU A 356 -16.60 -24.51 3.52
CA GLU A 356 -18.05 -24.77 3.50
C GLU A 356 -18.76 -24.26 4.78
N ALA A 357 -18.16 -23.30 5.48
CA ALA A 357 -18.74 -22.62 6.62
C ALA A 357 -19.76 -21.59 6.12
N ASN A 358 -21.00 -22.06 5.94
CA ASN A 358 -22.25 -21.29 5.93
C ASN A 358 -22.10 -19.76 5.81
N TYR A 359 -21.76 -19.26 4.61
CA TYR A 359 -21.80 -17.81 4.35
C TYR A 359 -23.23 -17.26 4.49
N THR A 360 -24.24 -18.13 4.39
CA THR A 360 -25.63 -17.80 4.68
C THR A 360 -25.82 -17.47 6.17
N LYS A 361 -26.01 -16.19 6.45
CA LYS A 361 -26.40 -15.66 7.76
C LYS A 361 -27.66 -14.80 7.56
N PRO A 362 -28.72 -14.95 8.38
CA PRO A 362 -29.85 -14.03 8.31
C PRO A 362 -29.44 -12.61 8.73
N ILE A 363 -30.24 -11.62 8.35
CA ILE A 363 -30.09 -10.26 8.88
C ILE A 363 -30.44 -10.31 10.37
N GLU A 364 -29.45 -10.01 11.19
CA GLU A 364 -29.59 -9.89 12.62
C GLU A 364 -29.07 -8.53 13.06
N VAL A 365 -29.65 -7.99 14.12
CA VAL A 365 -29.22 -6.72 14.70
C VAL A 365 -29.12 -6.90 16.21
N HIS A 366 -27.91 -6.70 16.74
CA HIS A 366 -27.55 -6.93 18.14
C HIS A 366 -27.00 -5.63 18.76
N HIS A 367 -27.89 -4.67 18.97
CA HIS A 367 -27.50 -3.39 19.57
C HIS A 367 -27.02 -3.55 21.01
N ASN A 368 -25.88 -2.94 21.32
CA ASN A 368 -25.44 -2.76 22.69
C ASN A 368 -26.13 -1.53 23.30
N PRO A 369 -26.92 -1.64 24.39
CA PRO A 369 -27.58 -0.49 25.01
C PRO A 369 -26.62 0.62 25.50
N ASP A 370 -25.32 0.31 25.67
CA ASP A 370 -24.28 1.28 26.03
C ASP A 370 -23.64 1.98 24.80
N SER A 371 -24.11 1.72 23.57
CA SER A 371 -23.61 2.40 22.39
C SER A 371 -24.00 3.89 22.42
N VAL A 372 -23.01 4.74 22.62
CA VAL A 372 -23.21 6.20 22.69
C VAL A 372 -23.37 6.74 21.27
N PHE A 373 -24.59 7.12 20.91
CA PHE A 373 -24.96 7.75 19.63
C PHE A 373 -24.61 9.23 19.52
N ASP A 374 -23.97 9.81 20.54
CA ASP A 374 -23.89 11.26 20.69
C ASP A 374 -22.46 11.74 20.92
N THR A 375 -21.57 11.41 19.99
CA THR A 375 -20.49 12.33 19.67
C THR A 375 -21.03 13.26 18.60
N ASN A 376 -21.04 14.57 18.84
CA ASN A 376 -21.27 15.55 17.78
C ASN A 376 -19.89 15.98 17.27
N PRO A 377 -19.26 15.22 16.35
CA PRO A 377 -17.93 15.56 15.87
C PRO A 377 -18.01 16.93 15.22
N ASN A 378 -17.13 17.82 15.67
CA ASN A 378 -17.03 19.17 15.14
C ASN A 378 -16.35 19.13 13.76
N ILE A 379 -17.03 18.55 12.77
CA ILE A 379 -16.53 18.48 11.40
C ILE A 379 -16.37 19.88 10.82
N ALA A 380 -15.37 20.06 9.97
CA ALA A 380 -15.14 21.35 9.34
C ALA A 380 -16.38 21.80 8.56
N SER A 381 -16.75 23.07 8.68
CA SER A 381 -17.95 23.66 8.04
C SER A 381 -18.02 23.51 6.52
N ARG A 382 -16.86 23.23 5.88
CA ARG A 382 -16.76 22.96 4.44
C ARG A 382 -17.21 21.56 4.06
N LEU A 383 -17.15 20.60 4.99
CA LEU A 383 -17.64 19.25 4.79
C LEU A 383 -19.16 19.25 4.92
N LYS A 384 -19.83 18.59 3.98
CA LYS A 384 -21.28 18.42 3.98
C LYS A 384 -21.58 16.94 3.90
N CYS A 385 -22.34 16.46 4.88
CA CYS A 385 -22.89 15.13 4.83
C CYS A 385 -23.89 15.00 3.68
N GLN A 386 -24.04 13.78 3.17
CA GLN A 386 -25.04 13.47 2.16
C GLN A 386 -26.45 13.66 2.73
N PRO A 387 -27.46 13.91 1.89
CA PRO A 387 -28.85 13.92 2.33
C PRO A 387 -29.24 12.54 2.88
N GLY A 388 -29.66 12.48 4.14
CA GLY A 388 -30.31 11.32 4.75
C GLY A 388 -31.83 11.46 4.75
N ASP A 389 -32.54 10.35 4.96
CA ASP A 389 -33.97 10.36 5.27
C ASP A 389 -34.23 10.67 6.76
N HIS A 390 -35.49 10.60 7.19
CA HIS A 390 -35.87 10.87 8.58
C HIS A 390 -35.18 9.94 9.60
N ILE A 391 -34.85 8.71 9.21
CA ILE A 391 -34.26 7.70 10.09
C ILE A 391 -32.75 7.93 10.18
N THR A 392 -32.09 7.96 9.03
CA THR A 392 -30.62 8.05 8.88
C THR A 392 -30.06 9.41 9.24
N HIS A 393 -30.89 10.47 9.23
CA HIS A 393 -30.49 11.78 9.75
C HIS A 393 -30.05 11.72 11.22
N ARG A 394 -30.56 10.75 12.01
CA ARG A 394 -30.13 10.54 13.40
C ARG A 394 -28.66 10.06 13.49
N PHE A 395 -28.17 9.35 12.48
CA PHE A 395 -26.81 8.80 12.44
C PHE A 395 -25.78 9.76 11.82
N ARG A 396 -26.16 11.00 11.51
CA ARG A 396 -25.24 12.04 11.00
C ARG A 396 -24.09 12.36 11.97
N ASN A 397 -24.28 12.05 13.25
CA ASN A 397 -23.28 12.27 14.29
C ASN A 397 -22.16 11.19 14.21
N THR A 398 -22.43 10.05 13.58
CA THR A 398 -21.43 9.03 13.28
C THR A 398 -20.68 9.41 11.99
N VAL A 399 -19.55 10.09 12.15
CA VAL A 399 -18.66 10.39 11.02
C VAL A 399 -17.82 9.16 10.69
N VAL A 400 -17.80 8.81 9.41
CA VAL A 400 -17.08 7.64 8.90
C VAL A 400 -16.06 8.10 7.85
N TYR A 401 -14.82 7.63 7.95
CA TYR A 401 -13.84 7.75 6.88
C TYR A 401 -13.62 6.39 6.23
N LEU A 402 -13.88 6.29 4.92
CA LEU A 402 -13.74 5.06 4.16
C LEU A 402 -12.50 5.11 3.25
N ALA A 403 -11.46 4.36 3.63
CA ALA A 403 -10.35 4.01 2.75
C ALA A 403 -10.73 2.77 1.94
N THR A 404 -10.65 2.85 0.60
CA THR A 404 -11.00 1.72 -0.28
C THR A 404 -10.27 1.79 -1.62
N ASP A 405 -10.09 0.64 -2.24
CA ASP A 405 -9.54 0.49 -3.60
C ASP A 405 -10.61 0.60 -4.70
N ALA A 406 -11.87 0.87 -4.35
CA ALA A 406 -12.93 1.17 -5.30
C ALA A 406 -12.66 2.51 -6.03
N PRO A 407 -12.63 2.55 -7.39
CA PRO A 407 -12.42 3.81 -8.12
C PRO A 407 -13.54 4.84 -7.93
N ASP A 408 -14.77 4.38 -7.74
CA ASP A 408 -15.95 5.20 -7.47
C ASP A 408 -16.74 4.62 -6.27
N PRO A 409 -16.28 4.87 -5.03
CA PRO A 409 -16.85 4.23 -3.85
C PRO A 409 -18.33 4.52 -3.65
N ARG A 410 -18.78 5.73 -4.00
CA ARG A 410 -20.17 6.19 -3.76
C ARG A 410 -21.19 5.48 -4.63
N ASN A 411 -20.80 5.14 -5.85
CA ASN A 411 -21.67 4.41 -6.78
C ASN A 411 -21.36 2.90 -6.81
N HIS A 412 -20.40 2.43 -6.01
CA HIS A 412 -20.07 1.02 -5.94
C HIS A 412 -21.24 0.22 -5.33
N PRO A 413 -21.79 -0.81 -6.02
CA PRO A 413 -22.99 -1.53 -5.59
C PRO A 413 -22.93 -2.07 -4.17
N LEU A 414 -21.76 -2.58 -3.75
CA LEU A 414 -21.56 -3.11 -2.39
C LEU A 414 -21.41 -2.03 -1.32
N LEU A 415 -20.81 -0.87 -1.65
CA LEU A 415 -20.46 0.15 -0.66
C LEU A 415 -21.58 1.17 -0.45
N ARG A 416 -22.52 1.30 -1.40
CA ARG A 416 -23.62 2.27 -1.34
C ARG A 416 -24.45 2.18 -0.05
N LYS A 417 -24.61 0.97 0.53
CA LYS A 417 -25.35 0.77 1.79
C LYS A 417 -24.73 1.54 2.95
N LEU A 418 -23.40 1.62 3.01
CA LEU A 418 -22.69 2.44 4.01
C LEU A 418 -23.05 3.93 3.89
N PHE A 419 -23.02 4.49 2.67
CA PHE A 419 -23.34 5.90 2.45
C PHE A 419 -24.82 6.23 2.69
N ARG A 420 -25.73 5.27 2.47
CA ARG A 420 -27.16 5.44 2.75
C ARG A 420 -27.44 5.51 4.24
N VAL A 421 -26.85 4.60 5.03
CA VAL A 421 -27.09 4.53 6.48
C VAL A 421 -26.31 5.58 7.25
N PHE A 422 -25.09 5.89 6.84
CA PHE A 422 -24.21 6.87 7.48
C PHE A 422 -23.97 8.05 6.53
N PRO A 423 -24.82 9.10 6.56
CA PRO A 423 -24.75 10.20 5.59
C PRO A 423 -23.45 11.01 5.67
N CYS A 424 -22.78 10.98 6.82
CA CYS A 424 -21.48 11.62 7.06
C CYS A 424 -20.30 10.66 6.81
N THR A 425 -20.40 9.85 5.75
CA THR A 425 -19.28 9.04 5.25
C THR A 425 -18.48 9.82 4.21
N PHE A 426 -17.20 10.01 4.50
CA PHE A 426 -16.24 10.71 3.64
C PHE A 426 -15.20 9.74 3.07
N ILE A 427 -14.72 10.05 1.88
CA ILE A 427 -13.66 9.33 1.17
C ILE A 427 -12.55 10.31 0.78
N LEU A 428 -11.39 9.79 0.39
CA LEU A 428 -10.23 10.62 0.08
C LEU A 428 -10.50 11.70 -1.00
N SER A 429 -11.39 11.43 -1.96
CA SER A 429 -11.75 12.38 -3.02
C SER A 429 -12.52 13.61 -2.51
N ASP A 430 -13.02 13.61 -1.27
CA ASP A 430 -13.58 14.80 -0.62
C ASP A 430 -12.51 15.80 -0.16
N PHE A 431 -11.24 15.38 -0.18
CA PHE A 431 -10.11 16.10 0.38
C PHE A 431 -9.00 16.39 -0.65
N VAL A 432 -9.31 16.44 -1.94
CA VAL A 432 -8.32 16.59 -3.03
C VAL A 432 -7.36 17.78 -2.87
N ASN A 433 -7.79 18.84 -2.19
CA ASN A 433 -6.97 20.03 -1.93
C ASN A 433 -5.86 19.76 -0.90
N GLU A 434 -6.07 18.83 0.05
CA GLU A 434 -5.09 18.49 1.08
C GLU A 434 -3.95 17.63 0.53
N LEU A 435 -4.13 17.07 -0.65
CA LEU A 435 -3.18 16.19 -1.35
C LEU A 435 -2.23 16.96 -2.29
N GLU A 436 -2.32 18.29 -2.35
CA GLU A 436 -1.53 19.10 -3.28
C GLU A 436 -0.02 18.98 -3.07
N ASP A 437 0.45 18.74 -1.83
CA ASP A 437 1.87 18.50 -1.58
C ASP A 437 2.27 17.05 -1.89
N VAL A 438 1.38 16.09 -1.64
CA VAL A 438 1.59 14.67 -2.03
C VAL A 438 1.78 14.56 -3.54
N LYS A 439 1.02 15.34 -4.33
CA LYS A 439 1.16 15.46 -5.80
C LYS A 439 2.52 15.95 -6.28
N LYS A 440 3.26 16.66 -5.43
CA LYS A 440 4.59 17.21 -5.76
C LYS A 440 5.70 16.21 -5.47
N LEU A 441 5.46 15.15 -4.70
CA LEU A 441 6.45 14.13 -4.38
C LEU A 441 6.85 13.37 -5.64
N GLN A 442 8.13 13.38 -5.96
CA GLN A 442 8.70 12.66 -7.09
C GLN A 442 10.15 12.27 -6.86
N VAL A 443 10.58 11.19 -7.52
CA VAL A 443 12.00 10.96 -7.77
C VAL A 443 12.38 11.85 -8.95
N VAL A 444 13.08 12.94 -8.67
CA VAL A 444 13.28 14.05 -9.62
C VAL A 444 14.10 13.61 -10.82
N GLU A 445 15.17 12.87 -10.57
CA GLU A 445 16.10 12.36 -11.58
C GLU A 445 15.40 11.44 -12.58
N GLU A 446 14.41 10.69 -12.10
CA GLU A 446 13.66 9.73 -12.91
C GLU A 446 12.33 10.30 -13.46
N ARG A 447 11.94 11.51 -13.05
CA ARG A 447 10.62 12.12 -13.29
C ARG A 447 9.44 11.23 -12.91
N VAL A 448 9.61 10.34 -11.94
CA VAL A 448 8.54 9.45 -11.45
C VAL A 448 7.77 10.13 -10.33
N LYS A 449 6.50 10.45 -10.60
CA LYS A 449 5.57 10.96 -9.59
C LYS A 449 5.15 9.87 -8.63
N LEU A 450 5.05 10.21 -7.35
CA LEU A 450 4.78 9.23 -6.30
C LEU A 450 3.33 9.19 -5.84
N GLU A 451 2.51 10.18 -6.21
CA GLU A 451 1.11 10.31 -5.76
C GLU A 451 0.36 8.97 -5.75
N SER A 452 0.25 8.29 -6.90
CA SER A 452 -0.51 7.04 -7.00
C SER A 452 0.00 5.91 -6.11
N TYR A 453 1.29 5.92 -5.74
CA TYR A 453 1.87 4.92 -4.84
C TYR A 453 1.69 5.28 -3.35
N LEU A 454 1.54 6.58 -3.05
CA LEU A 454 1.50 7.10 -1.68
C LEU A 454 0.07 7.33 -1.17
N ILE A 455 -0.91 7.46 -2.06
CA ILE A 455 -2.33 7.60 -1.72
C ILE A 455 -2.80 6.51 -0.74
N PRO A 456 -2.52 5.21 -0.95
CA PRO A 456 -2.88 4.18 0.02
C PRO A 456 -2.31 4.45 1.42
N MET A 457 -1.09 4.96 1.53
CA MET A 457 -0.47 5.26 2.83
C MET A 457 -1.18 6.42 3.54
N VAL A 458 -1.59 7.45 2.80
CA VAL A 458 -2.38 8.57 3.34
C VAL A 458 -3.73 8.06 3.85
N ASP A 459 -4.42 7.23 3.06
CA ASP A 459 -5.67 6.56 3.46
C ASP A 459 -5.51 5.75 4.75
N ALA A 460 -4.42 4.99 4.85
CA ALA A 460 -4.07 4.23 6.04
C ALA A 460 -3.92 5.15 7.26
N MET A 461 -3.16 6.23 7.12
CA MET A 461 -2.94 7.18 8.21
C MET A 461 -4.26 7.78 8.68
N ILE A 462 -5.09 8.28 7.77
CA ILE A 462 -6.38 8.89 8.11
C ILE A 462 -7.30 7.89 8.83
N SER A 463 -7.55 6.72 8.23
CA SER A 463 -8.41 5.69 8.84
C SER A 463 -7.93 5.25 10.22
N SER A 464 -6.61 5.25 10.46
CA SER A 464 -6.04 4.86 11.75
C SER A 464 -6.33 5.82 12.90
N HIS A 465 -6.66 7.09 12.62
CA HIS A 465 -6.97 8.08 13.65
C HIS A 465 -8.39 7.99 14.21
N GLY A 466 -9.26 7.14 13.66
CA GLY A 466 -10.61 6.95 14.19
C GLY A 466 -10.61 6.45 15.64
N HIS A 467 -11.70 6.66 16.39
CA HIS A 467 -11.85 6.06 17.74
C HIS A 467 -12.11 4.55 17.68
N THR A 468 -12.60 4.08 16.53
CA THR A 468 -12.82 2.68 16.21
C THR A 468 -12.37 2.46 14.78
N PHE A 469 -11.75 1.32 14.53
CA PHE A 469 -11.30 0.91 13.21
C PHE A 469 -11.93 -0.43 12.84
N PHE A 470 -12.43 -0.54 11.61
CA PHE A 470 -12.79 -1.81 10.99
C PHE A 470 -12.07 -1.94 9.65
N GLY A 471 -11.78 -3.16 9.23
CA GLY A 471 -11.31 -3.36 7.87
C GLY A 471 -11.38 -4.78 7.40
N THR A 472 -11.02 -4.98 6.13
CA THR A 472 -11.13 -6.28 5.46
C THR A 472 -10.26 -7.34 6.14
N PRO A 473 -10.85 -8.45 6.64
CA PRO A 473 -10.12 -9.58 7.19
C PRO A 473 -9.07 -10.14 6.21
N HIS A 474 -8.00 -10.73 6.74
CA HIS A 474 -6.88 -11.31 5.98
C HIS A 474 -6.06 -10.36 5.08
N SER A 475 -6.45 -9.10 4.97
CA SER A 475 -5.66 -8.08 4.28
C SER A 475 -4.43 -7.72 5.10
N THR A 476 -3.23 -7.94 4.54
CA THR A 476 -1.96 -7.53 5.15
C THR A 476 -1.92 -6.02 5.41
N PHE A 477 -2.65 -5.26 4.61
CA PHE A 477 -2.80 -3.82 4.77
C PHE A 477 -3.72 -3.47 5.95
N THR A 478 -4.91 -4.09 6.03
CA THR A 478 -5.81 -3.92 7.20
C THR A 478 -5.07 -4.27 8.49
N SER A 479 -4.35 -5.40 8.52
CA SER A 479 -3.61 -5.84 9.70
C SER A 479 -2.53 -4.82 10.13
N TYR A 480 -1.89 -4.13 9.18
CA TYR A 480 -0.95 -3.06 9.51
C TYR A 480 -1.64 -1.85 10.16
N ILE A 481 -2.80 -1.46 9.64
CA ILE A 481 -3.60 -0.39 10.24
C ILE A 481 -4.03 -0.78 11.66
N GLU A 482 -4.73 -1.90 11.78
CA GLU A 482 -5.33 -2.40 13.02
C GLU A 482 -4.31 -2.63 14.14
N ARG A 483 -3.17 -3.27 13.81
CA ARG A 483 -2.22 -3.75 14.83
C ARG A 483 -1.09 -2.78 15.11
N GLN A 484 -0.85 -1.79 14.23
CA GLN A 484 0.31 -0.88 14.36
C GLN A 484 -0.11 0.58 14.30
N LEU A 485 -0.71 1.04 13.19
CA LEU A 485 -1.00 2.46 13.01
C LEU A 485 -2.09 2.96 13.96
N HIS A 486 -3.24 2.29 13.99
CA HIS A 486 -4.38 2.69 14.81
C HIS A 486 -4.05 2.71 16.31
N PRO A 487 -3.37 1.69 16.89
CA PRO A 487 -2.92 1.78 18.27
C PRO A 487 -2.03 3.01 18.53
N VAL A 488 -1.01 3.24 17.69
CA VAL A 488 -0.10 4.39 17.89
C VAL A 488 -0.83 5.73 17.81
N TYR A 489 -1.69 5.93 16.81
CA TYR A 489 -2.44 7.18 16.64
C TYR A 489 -3.54 7.39 17.69
N THR A 490 -3.96 6.33 18.39
CA THR A 490 -4.93 6.40 19.49
C THR A 490 -4.28 6.30 20.88
N GLY A 491 -2.95 6.37 20.97
CA GLY A 491 -2.21 6.37 22.24
C GLY A 491 -2.16 5.00 22.93
N LYS A 492 -2.39 3.92 22.20
CA LYS A 492 -2.29 2.53 22.65
C LYS A 492 -0.96 1.90 22.18
N PRO A 493 -0.44 0.89 22.90
CA PRO A 493 0.75 0.16 22.43
C PRO A 493 0.43 -0.65 21.17
N VAL A 494 1.43 -0.83 20.30
CA VAL A 494 1.30 -1.72 19.14
C VAL A 494 1.00 -3.15 19.58
N GLN A 495 0.21 -3.85 18.79
CA GLN A 495 -0.19 -5.21 19.07
C GLN A 495 0.86 -6.21 18.56
N VAL A 496 1.24 -7.13 19.44
CA VAL A 496 2.01 -8.32 19.10
C VAL A 496 1.18 -9.51 19.51
N MET A 497 0.73 -10.26 18.51
CA MET A 497 -0.16 -11.40 18.66
C MET A 497 0.61 -12.65 18.27
N GLY A 498 0.65 -13.65 19.14
CA GLY A 498 1.28 -14.93 18.87
C GLY A 498 0.59 -15.69 17.73
N LEU A 499 1.23 -16.73 17.20
CA LEU A 499 0.68 -17.50 16.10
C LEU A 499 -0.62 -18.24 16.49
N LEU A 500 -0.70 -18.81 17.69
CA LEU A 500 -1.91 -19.49 18.15
C LEU A 500 -3.08 -18.53 18.29
N ASP A 501 -2.90 -17.41 19.00
CA ASP A 501 -3.92 -16.37 19.14
C ASP A 501 -4.39 -15.86 17.78
N TYR A 502 -3.47 -15.73 16.82
CA TYR A 502 -3.79 -15.35 15.46
C TYR A 502 -4.67 -16.38 14.77
N LEU A 503 -4.31 -17.66 14.81
CA LEU A 503 -5.08 -18.72 14.19
C LEU A 503 -6.46 -18.88 14.87
N GLU A 504 -6.53 -18.73 16.18
CA GLU A 504 -7.80 -18.72 16.92
C GLU A 504 -8.68 -17.53 16.55
N SER A 505 -8.09 -16.35 16.34
CA SER A 505 -8.83 -15.14 15.88
C SER A 505 -9.37 -15.28 14.47
N MET A 506 -8.85 -16.23 13.69
CA MET A 506 -9.24 -16.48 12.30
C MET A 506 -10.29 -17.58 12.18
N GLY A 507 -10.44 -18.42 13.22
CA GLY A 507 -11.44 -19.50 13.26
C GLY A 507 -12.73 -19.14 14.01
N LYS A 508 -12.85 -17.89 14.48
CA LYS A 508 -14.10 -17.28 14.97
C LYS A 508 -14.65 -16.38 13.87
#